data_AF-A0A9D4IMD3-F1
#
_entry.id   AF-A0A9D4IMD3-F1
#
_cell.length_a   1.000
_cell.length_b   1.000
_cell.length_c   1.000
_cell.angle_alpha   90.00
_cell.angle_beta   90.00
_cell.angle_gamma   90.00
#
_symmetry.space_group_name_H-M   'P 1'
#
loop_
_entity.id
_entity.type
_entity.pdbx_description
1 polymer ?
#
loop_
_entity_poly.entity_id
_entity_poly.type
_entity_poly.pdbx_seq_one_letter_code
_entity_poly.pdbx_strand_id
1 'polypeptide(L)'
;MGYTLHGASGNPSQIEAAGALARASGEEAVAFLDLLHWSILTKLWALLPVNEQECFRSTYALSLEERESRWPEAVDSHCHLDRWSRRVNVNLDINIWNSMARMSPLLDIETNLRAVVTNFCDPSTYPNNSLLETLYGVRCFSTISLHPKGASKYTDADIQKFCMLLERPEVVGFGEVGLDHSVPYAEWLGQAILLKRVFSFLKERHVLVLHCRGADGEIHGKEVHMCLLSIMLGVVSPEQRIH
;
A
#
# COMPACT_ATOMS: atom_id res chain seq x y z
N MET A 1 -3.40 27.93 -35.32
CA MET A 1 -2.40 28.36 -34.32
C MET A 1 -1.59 27.13 -33.95
N GLY A 2 -0.36 27.04 -34.45
CA GLY A 2 0.54 25.93 -34.14
C GLY A 2 1.26 26.19 -32.81
N TYR A 3 1.44 25.14 -32.03
CA TYR A 3 2.40 25.12 -30.93
C TYR A 3 3.52 24.15 -31.29
N THR A 4 4.68 24.73 -31.58
CA THR A 4 5.95 24.04 -31.70
C THR A 4 6.47 23.81 -30.28
N LEU A 5 6.53 22.56 -29.82
CA LEU A 5 7.25 22.23 -28.58
C LEU A 5 8.73 22.04 -28.93
N HIS A 6 9.55 22.98 -28.47
CA HIS A 6 11.00 22.89 -28.51
C HIS A 6 11.47 21.63 -27.75
N GLY A 7 12.35 20.86 -28.41
CA GLY A 7 12.87 19.60 -27.92
C GLY A 7 13.57 19.73 -26.57
N ALA A 8 13.17 18.86 -25.63
CA ALA A 8 14.00 18.54 -24.50
C ALA A 8 15.18 17.71 -25.01
N SER A 9 16.38 18.30 -24.99
CA SER A 9 17.64 17.59 -25.14
C SER A 9 17.81 16.65 -23.93
N GLY A 10 17.27 15.44 -24.03
CA GLY A 10 17.50 14.38 -23.07
C GLY A 10 18.98 14.05 -23.01
N ASN A 11 19.54 13.97 -21.80
CA ASN A 11 20.91 13.56 -21.57
C ASN A 11 21.10 12.15 -22.21
N PRO A 12 22.12 11.91 -23.05
CA PRO A 12 22.30 10.63 -23.74
C PRO A 12 22.24 9.40 -22.82
N SER A 13 22.66 9.56 -21.55
CA SER A 13 22.61 8.52 -20.52
C SER A 13 21.18 8.12 -20.09
N GLN A 14 20.20 9.01 -20.19
CA GLN A 14 18.80 8.71 -19.85
C GLN A 14 18.08 7.98 -20.99
N ILE A 15 18.45 8.29 -22.24
CA ILE A 15 17.94 7.61 -23.43
C ILE A 15 18.55 6.20 -23.52
N GLU A 16 19.82 6.03 -23.17
CA GLU A 16 20.46 4.71 -23.05
C GLU A 16 19.83 3.85 -21.96
N ALA A 17 19.48 4.42 -20.80
CA ALA A 17 18.80 3.70 -19.72
C ALA A 17 17.39 3.23 -20.12
N ALA A 18 16.61 4.08 -20.80
CA ALA A 18 15.30 3.70 -21.35
C ALA A 18 15.43 2.61 -22.43
N GLY A 19 16.44 2.69 -23.28
CA GLY A 19 16.74 1.66 -24.28
C GLY A 19 17.27 0.36 -23.67
N ALA A 20 17.88 0.38 -22.49
CA ALA A 20 18.28 -0.82 -21.75
C ALA A 20 17.06 -1.51 -21.10
N LEU A 21 16.10 -0.74 -20.58
CA LEU A 21 14.82 -1.24 -20.04
C LEU A 21 13.96 -1.93 -21.10
N ALA A 22 13.93 -1.42 -22.33
CA ALA A 22 13.23 -2.04 -23.45
C ALA A 22 13.88 -3.36 -23.93
N ARG A 23 15.11 -3.66 -23.49
CA ARG A 23 15.88 -4.85 -23.88
C ARG A 23 16.01 -5.90 -22.77
N ALA A 24 15.56 -5.59 -21.55
CA ALA A 24 15.55 -6.54 -20.45
C ALA A 24 14.50 -7.63 -20.70
N SER A 25 14.85 -8.88 -20.42
CA SER A 25 13.92 -10.00 -20.55
C SER A 25 12.81 -9.90 -19.49
N GLY A 26 11.65 -10.52 -19.76
CA GLY A 26 10.42 -10.30 -18.99
C GLY A 26 10.52 -10.54 -17.48
N GLU A 27 11.44 -11.39 -17.01
CA GLU A 27 11.64 -11.62 -15.57
C GLU A 27 12.50 -10.53 -14.90
N GLU A 28 13.46 -9.93 -15.61
CA GLU A 28 14.34 -8.88 -15.08
C GLU A 28 13.63 -7.52 -14.99
N ALA A 29 12.69 -7.26 -15.90
CA ALA A 29 11.88 -6.04 -15.88
C ALA A 29 10.89 -6.00 -14.71
N VAL A 30 10.34 -7.16 -14.31
CA VAL A 30 9.34 -7.28 -13.23
C VAL A 30 9.98 -6.96 -11.88
N ALA A 31 11.18 -7.49 -11.60
CA ALA A 31 11.90 -7.18 -10.35
C ALA A 31 12.31 -5.71 -10.21
N PHE A 32 12.46 -4.98 -11.33
CA PHE A 32 12.84 -3.56 -11.32
C PHE A 32 11.63 -2.62 -11.20
N LEU A 33 10.45 -3.06 -11.61
CA LEU A 33 9.20 -2.28 -11.50
C LEU A 33 8.65 -2.25 -10.07
N ASP A 34 8.92 -3.28 -9.27
CA ASP A 34 8.54 -3.36 -7.86
C ASP A 34 9.24 -2.31 -6.97
N LEU A 35 10.29 -1.65 -7.48
CA LEU A 35 11.09 -0.65 -6.76
C LEU A 35 10.84 0.79 -7.23
N LEU A 36 9.97 1.00 -8.22
CA LEU A 36 9.73 2.33 -8.78
C LEU A 36 8.47 2.97 -8.19
N HIS A 37 8.67 4.10 -7.50
CA HIS A 37 7.58 4.94 -7.00
C HIS A 37 6.60 5.26 -8.15
N TRP A 38 5.29 5.16 -7.91
CA TRP A 38 4.23 5.30 -8.92
C TRP A 38 4.31 6.59 -9.75
N SER A 39 4.83 7.67 -9.17
CA SER A 39 5.04 8.95 -9.87
C SER A 39 6.19 8.92 -10.90
N ILE A 40 7.14 8.00 -10.76
CA ILE A 40 8.19 7.72 -11.75
C ILE A 40 7.60 6.82 -12.83
N LEU A 41 6.84 5.79 -12.47
CA LEU A 41 6.18 4.90 -13.42
C LEU A 41 5.21 5.66 -14.35
N THR A 42 4.41 6.59 -13.81
CA THR A 42 3.52 7.45 -14.61
C THR A 42 4.27 8.42 -15.52
N LYS A 43 5.43 8.94 -15.07
CA LYS A 43 6.29 9.78 -15.92
C LYS A 43 6.97 8.96 -17.01
N LEU A 44 7.50 7.79 -16.68
CA LEU A 44 8.08 6.86 -17.66
C LEU A 44 7.03 6.42 -18.68
N TRP A 45 5.82 6.09 -18.22
CA TRP A 45 4.67 5.79 -19.08
C TRP A 45 4.35 6.94 -20.05
N ALA A 46 4.28 8.17 -19.56
CA ALA A 46 4.01 9.35 -20.38
C ALA A 46 5.12 9.65 -21.41
N LEU A 47 6.32 9.12 -21.19
CA LEU A 47 7.46 9.23 -22.11
C LEU A 47 7.53 8.10 -23.13
N LEU A 48 6.77 7.01 -22.95
CA LEU A 48 6.70 5.93 -23.93
C LEU A 48 6.01 6.39 -25.22
N PRO A 49 6.52 6.00 -26.40
CA PRO A 49 5.81 6.17 -27.68
C PRO A 49 4.39 5.59 -27.64
N VAL A 50 3.45 6.21 -28.34
CA VAL A 50 2.02 5.81 -28.32
C VAL A 50 1.84 4.33 -28.68
N ASN A 51 2.60 3.83 -29.66
CA ASN A 51 2.57 2.43 -30.08
C ASN A 51 3.10 1.47 -28.99
N GLU A 52 4.05 1.89 -28.16
CA GLU A 52 4.54 1.09 -27.03
C GLU A 52 3.57 1.12 -25.85
N GLN A 53 2.93 2.27 -25.58
CA GLN A 53 1.82 2.35 -24.62
C GLN A 53 0.67 1.43 -25.05
N GLU A 54 0.32 1.39 -26.34
CA GLU A 54 -0.68 0.48 -26.90
C GLU A 54 -0.24 -0.99 -26.83
N CYS A 55 1.03 -1.28 -27.08
CA CYS A 55 1.60 -2.62 -26.89
C CYS A 55 1.48 -3.06 -25.42
N PHE A 56 1.79 -2.19 -24.46
CA PHE A 56 1.68 -2.52 -23.04
C PHE A 56 0.21 -2.69 -22.60
N ARG A 57 -0.70 -1.81 -23.07
CA ARG A 57 -2.16 -1.97 -22.87
C ARG A 57 -2.70 -3.28 -23.44
N SER A 58 -2.13 -3.75 -24.55
CA SER A 58 -2.53 -5.00 -25.20
C SER A 58 -1.86 -6.25 -24.60
N THR A 59 -0.65 -6.11 -24.04
CA THR A 59 0.07 -7.18 -23.35
C THR A 59 -0.63 -7.60 -22.06
N TYR A 60 -1.23 -6.65 -21.34
CA TYR A 60 -2.08 -6.90 -20.17
C TYR A 60 -3.56 -6.62 -20.47
N ALA A 61 -3.95 -6.71 -21.74
CA ALA A 61 -5.36 -6.58 -22.07
C ALA A 61 -6.11 -7.73 -21.41
N LEU A 62 -7.22 -7.38 -20.75
CA LEU A 62 -8.22 -8.34 -20.31
C LEU A 62 -8.55 -9.28 -21.47
N SER A 63 -8.50 -10.59 -21.20
CA SER A 63 -8.93 -11.65 -22.11
C SER A 63 -10.37 -11.43 -22.58
N LEU A 64 -10.78 -12.09 -23.66
CA LEU A 64 -12.17 -12.01 -24.13
C LEU A 64 -13.15 -12.44 -23.03
N GLU A 65 -12.78 -13.42 -22.20
CA GLU A 65 -13.57 -13.91 -21.07
C GLU A 65 -13.67 -12.87 -19.94
N GLU A 66 -12.59 -12.14 -19.63
CA GLU A 66 -12.59 -11.03 -18.66
C GLU A 66 -13.32 -9.77 -19.20
N ARG A 67 -13.33 -9.59 -20.52
CA ARG A 67 -14.14 -8.56 -21.20
C ARG A 67 -15.62 -8.92 -21.27
N GLU A 68 -15.94 -10.22 -21.31
CA GLU A 68 -17.30 -10.76 -21.33
C GLU A 68 -17.88 -10.95 -19.92
N SER A 69 -17.04 -11.02 -18.88
CA SER A 69 -17.46 -10.80 -17.49
C SER A 69 -18.14 -9.44 -17.42
N ARG A 70 -19.38 -9.40 -16.94
CA ARG A 70 -20.15 -8.15 -16.86
C ARG A 70 -19.38 -7.09 -16.07
N TRP A 71 -18.66 -7.50 -15.02
CA TRP A 71 -18.04 -6.63 -14.03
C TRP A 71 -16.55 -7.00 -13.84
N PRO A 72 -15.61 -6.05 -13.87
CA PRO A 72 -14.20 -6.34 -13.58
C PRO A 72 -14.02 -6.82 -12.13
N GLU A 73 -13.04 -7.70 -11.94
CA GLU A 73 -12.61 -8.15 -10.62
C GLU A 73 -11.74 -7.09 -9.94
N ALA A 74 -11.99 -6.83 -8.66
CA ALA A 74 -11.26 -5.83 -7.88
C ALA A 74 -10.74 -6.40 -6.57
N VAL A 75 -9.58 -5.92 -6.15
CA VAL A 75 -9.05 -6.09 -4.80
C VAL A 75 -8.85 -4.70 -4.21
N ASP A 76 -9.49 -4.43 -3.08
CA ASP A 76 -9.15 -3.26 -2.30
C ASP A 76 -7.94 -3.60 -1.42
N SER A 77 -6.75 -3.17 -1.83
CA SER A 77 -5.51 -3.51 -1.13
C SER A 77 -5.29 -2.68 0.13
N HIS A 78 -6.13 -1.69 0.42
CA HIS A 78 -5.89 -0.76 1.52
C HIS A 78 -7.17 -0.02 1.95
N CYS A 79 -7.81 -0.50 3.02
CA CYS A 79 -8.93 0.20 3.63
C CYS A 79 -8.89 0.18 5.17
N HIS A 80 -9.80 0.92 5.79
CA HIS A 80 -9.97 0.96 7.25
C HIS A 80 -11.42 0.64 7.62
N LEU A 81 -11.77 -0.65 7.67
CA LEU A 81 -13.13 -1.07 8.02
C LEU A 81 -13.50 -0.68 9.46
N ASP A 82 -12.53 -0.63 10.37
CA ASP A 82 -12.73 -0.16 11.74
C ASP A 82 -13.17 1.31 11.81
N ARG A 83 -12.53 2.17 11.01
CA ARG A 83 -12.88 3.59 10.94
C ARG A 83 -14.21 3.81 10.24
N TRP A 84 -14.45 3.07 9.16
CA TRP A 84 -15.72 3.13 8.45
C TRP A 84 -16.87 2.68 9.33
N SER A 85 -16.77 1.49 9.95
CA SER A 85 -17.80 0.90 10.80
C SER A 85 -18.16 1.80 11.99
N ARG A 86 -17.16 2.42 12.63
CA ARG A 86 -17.37 3.44 13.67
C ARG A 86 -18.10 4.67 13.13
N ARG A 87 -17.75 5.15 11.93
CA ARG A 87 -18.36 6.34 11.32
C ARG A 87 -19.83 6.12 10.97
N VAL A 88 -20.19 4.91 10.53
CA VAL A 88 -21.57 4.56 10.19
C VAL A 88 -22.34 3.92 11.35
N ASN A 89 -21.69 3.73 12.50
CA ASN A 89 -22.23 3.07 13.70
C ASN A 89 -22.81 1.67 13.43
N VAL A 90 -22.01 0.84 12.78
CA VAL A 90 -22.36 -0.53 12.42
C VAL A 90 -21.31 -1.49 13.00
N ASN A 91 -21.73 -2.63 13.54
CA ASN A 91 -20.81 -3.67 14.01
C ASN A 91 -20.37 -4.56 12.84
N LEU A 92 -19.07 -4.63 12.55
CA LEU A 92 -18.56 -5.49 11.47
C LEU A 92 -18.98 -6.95 11.68
N ASP A 93 -19.73 -7.48 10.71
CA ASP A 93 -20.13 -8.88 10.63
C ASP A 93 -20.16 -9.36 9.16
N ILE A 94 -20.49 -10.64 9.00
CA ILE A 94 -20.61 -11.31 7.69
C ILE A 94 -21.63 -10.65 6.75
N ASN A 95 -22.72 -10.10 7.29
CA ASN A 95 -23.82 -9.53 6.52
C ASN A 95 -23.41 -8.19 5.90
N ILE A 96 -22.63 -7.41 6.64
CA ILE A 96 -22.09 -6.14 6.15
C ILE A 96 -21.07 -6.37 5.05
N TRP A 97 -20.17 -7.34 5.21
CA TRP A 97 -19.26 -7.74 4.13
C TRP A 97 -20.03 -8.10 2.85
N ASN A 98 -21.03 -8.98 2.99
CA ASN A 98 -21.86 -9.39 1.86
C ASN A 98 -22.61 -8.23 1.19
N SER A 99 -22.85 -7.16 1.93
CA SER A 99 -23.45 -5.93 1.41
C SER A 99 -22.41 -5.06 0.70
N MET A 100 -21.23 -4.88 1.29
CA MET A 100 -20.13 -4.09 0.72
C MET A 100 -19.57 -4.68 -0.57
N ALA A 101 -19.43 -6.01 -0.65
CA ALA A 101 -18.94 -6.70 -1.85
C ALA A 101 -19.81 -6.48 -3.09
N ARG A 102 -21.04 -5.95 -2.93
CA ARG A 102 -22.02 -5.71 -4.00
C ARG A 102 -22.22 -4.22 -4.29
N MET A 103 -21.56 -3.32 -3.58
CA MET A 103 -21.77 -1.88 -3.71
C MET A 103 -20.73 -1.22 -4.64
N SER A 104 -21.21 -0.51 -5.66
CA SER A 104 -20.44 0.55 -6.35
C SER A 104 -21.29 1.82 -6.38
N PRO A 105 -21.04 2.83 -5.50
CA PRO A 105 -21.88 4.03 -5.46
C PRO A 105 -21.33 5.21 -6.30
N LEU A 106 -20.13 5.11 -6.87
CA LEU A 106 -19.40 6.30 -7.37
C LEU A 106 -18.90 6.20 -8.80
N LEU A 107 -19.01 5.04 -9.45
CA LEU A 107 -18.67 4.84 -10.85
C LEU A 107 -19.79 4.01 -11.47
N ASP A 108 -20.22 4.31 -12.70
CA ASP A 108 -21.11 3.46 -13.52
C ASP A 108 -20.46 2.10 -13.89
N ILE A 109 -19.45 1.69 -13.11
CA ILE A 109 -18.71 0.46 -13.24
C ILE A 109 -19.07 -0.37 -12.02
N GLU A 110 -19.92 -1.35 -12.26
CA GLU A 110 -20.18 -2.41 -11.30
C GLU A 110 -18.91 -3.29 -11.23
N THR A 111 -18.40 -3.58 -10.03
CA THR A 111 -17.15 -4.34 -9.82
C THR A 111 -17.40 -5.54 -8.93
N ASN A 112 -16.74 -6.67 -9.20
CA ASN A 112 -16.78 -7.83 -8.33
C ASN A 112 -15.60 -7.79 -7.35
N LEU A 113 -15.86 -7.39 -6.10
CA LEU A 113 -14.82 -7.32 -5.06
C LEU A 113 -14.40 -8.72 -4.62
N ARG A 114 -13.18 -9.12 -5.01
CA ARG A 114 -12.62 -10.47 -4.76
C ARG A 114 -11.93 -10.60 -3.41
N ALA A 115 -11.36 -9.52 -2.91
CA ALA A 115 -10.68 -9.48 -1.62
C ALA A 115 -10.53 -8.04 -1.14
N VAL A 116 -10.31 -7.89 0.16
CA VAL A 116 -9.99 -6.62 0.80
C VAL A 116 -8.84 -6.83 1.77
N VAL A 117 -7.97 -5.85 1.91
CA VAL A 117 -7.00 -5.75 2.99
C VAL A 117 -7.38 -4.57 3.88
N THR A 118 -7.75 -4.85 5.13
CA THR A 118 -8.14 -3.84 6.10
C THR A 118 -7.04 -3.62 7.15
N ASN A 119 -6.76 -2.35 7.43
CA ASN A 119 -5.67 -1.93 8.29
C ASN A 119 -6.20 -1.54 9.68
N PHE A 120 -5.84 -2.32 10.70
CA PHE A 120 -6.11 -1.99 12.10
C PHE A 120 -4.86 -1.40 12.74
N CYS A 121 -4.78 -0.07 12.74
CA CYS A 121 -3.61 0.68 13.21
C CYS A 121 -3.80 1.34 14.59
N ASP A 122 -4.96 1.13 15.23
CA ASP A 122 -5.33 1.69 16.53
C ASP A 122 -5.69 0.54 17.50
N PRO A 123 -4.95 0.37 18.62
CA PRO A 123 -5.24 -0.67 19.61
C PRO A 123 -6.65 -0.65 20.17
N SER A 124 -7.34 0.50 20.13
CA SER A 124 -8.75 0.61 20.56
C SER A 124 -9.73 -0.03 19.58
N THR A 125 -9.32 -0.27 18.34
CA THR A 125 -10.13 -0.92 17.28
C THR A 125 -9.67 -2.31 16.90
N TYR A 126 -8.63 -2.82 17.55
CA TYR A 126 -8.12 -4.15 17.23
C TYR A 126 -9.22 -5.21 17.25
N PRO A 127 -9.27 -6.07 16.21
CA PRO A 127 -10.27 -7.10 16.12
C PRO A 127 -10.00 -8.16 17.19
N ASN A 128 -11.08 -8.77 17.70
CA ASN A 128 -10.95 -10.00 18.47
C ASN A 128 -10.76 -11.19 17.52
N ASN A 129 -10.42 -12.36 18.07
CA ASN A 129 -10.15 -13.57 17.27
C ASN A 129 -11.34 -13.98 16.40
N SER A 130 -12.57 -13.89 16.92
CA SER A 130 -13.78 -14.26 16.17
C SER A 130 -14.00 -13.35 14.96
N LEU A 131 -13.71 -12.05 15.09
CA LEU A 131 -13.78 -11.11 13.97
C LEU A 131 -12.68 -11.41 12.94
N LEU A 132 -11.44 -11.67 13.36
CA LEU A 132 -10.35 -12.05 12.45
C LEU A 132 -10.71 -13.30 11.63
N GLU A 133 -11.23 -14.35 12.28
CA GLU A 133 -11.66 -15.59 11.62
C GLU A 133 -12.82 -15.33 10.64
N THR A 134 -13.78 -14.49 11.03
CA THR A 134 -14.91 -14.09 10.16
C THR A 134 -14.43 -13.34 8.93
N LEU A 135 -13.57 -12.33 9.09
CA LEU A 135 -13.01 -11.54 8.01
C LEU A 135 -12.19 -12.42 7.05
N TYR A 136 -11.33 -13.28 7.60
CA TYR A 136 -10.51 -14.19 6.80
C TYR A 136 -11.38 -15.16 5.98
N GLY A 137 -12.44 -15.70 6.57
CA GLY A 137 -13.40 -16.58 5.90
C GLY A 137 -14.12 -15.96 4.71
N VAL A 138 -14.16 -14.62 4.63
CA VAL A 138 -14.72 -13.88 3.49
C VAL A 138 -13.69 -13.18 2.62
N ARG A 139 -12.41 -13.56 2.72
CA ARG A 139 -11.32 -12.94 1.94
C ARG A 139 -11.11 -11.46 2.26
N CYS A 140 -11.45 -11.07 3.49
CA CYS A 140 -11.02 -9.81 4.09
C CYS A 140 -9.80 -10.09 4.98
N PHE A 141 -8.63 -9.74 4.47
CA PHE A 141 -7.37 -9.95 5.16
C PHE A 141 -7.06 -8.76 6.06
N SER A 142 -6.42 -9.03 7.20
CA SER A 142 -6.13 -7.98 8.18
C SER A 142 -4.65 -7.69 8.26
N THR A 143 -4.32 -6.42 8.41
CA THR A 143 -3.02 -5.97 8.89
C THR A 143 -3.18 -5.35 10.27
N ILE A 144 -2.17 -5.53 11.12
CA ILE A 144 -2.18 -4.99 12.48
C ILE A 144 -0.95 -4.08 12.64
N SER A 145 -1.15 -2.91 13.25
CA SER A 145 -0.07 -1.97 13.54
C SER A 145 -0.37 -0.96 14.63
N LEU A 146 0.63 -0.13 14.89
CA LEU A 146 0.56 1.06 15.71
C LEU A 146 0.85 2.27 14.81
N HIS A 147 -0.18 3.08 14.54
CA HIS A 147 -0.06 4.25 13.65
C HIS A 147 0.97 5.27 14.17
N PRO A 148 1.82 5.87 13.31
CA PRO A 148 2.86 6.82 13.73
C PRO A 148 2.35 7.98 14.59
N LYS A 149 1.21 8.58 14.24
CA LYS A 149 0.56 9.66 15.03
C LYS A 149 0.23 9.30 16.49
N GLY A 150 0.18 8.01 16.84
CA GLY A 150 -0.08 7.55 18.21
C GLY A 150 1.18 7.28 19.02
N ALA A 151 2.39 7.44 18.45
CA ALA A 151 3.62 6.88 19.01
C ALA A 151 3.92 7.26 20.46
N SER A 152 3.61 8.49 20.88
CA SER A 152 3.81 8.97 22.24
C SER A 152 2.77 8.45 23.26
N LYS A 153 1.69 7.82 22.78
CA LYS A 153 0.53 7.42 23.60
C LYS A 153 0.47 5.91 23.84
N TYR A 154 1.16 5.12 23.03
CA TYR A 154 1.10 3.66 23.15
C TYR A 154 1.79 3.18 24.41
N THR A 155 1.10 2.26 25.09
CA THR A 155 1.60 1.62 26.30
C THR A 155 2.23 0.27 25.97
N ASP A 156 2.96 -0.32 26.93
CA ASP A 156 3.45 -1.69 26.79
C ASP A 156 2.30 -2.70 26.63
N ALA A 157 1.13 -2.42 27.21
CA ALA A 157 -0.06 -3.25 27.02
C ALA A 157 -0.58 -3.20 25.57
N ASP A 158 -0.48 -2.05 24.89
CA ASP A 158 -0.85 -1.94 23.48
C ASP A 158 0.12 -2.71 22.59
N ILE A 159 1.41 -2.64 22.90
CA ILE A 159 2.45 -3.40 22.20
C ILE A 159 2.27 -4.90 22.42
N GLN A 160 1.89 -5.32 23.64
CA GLN A 160 1.58 -6.73 23.91
C GLN A 160 0.39 -7.23 23.08
N LYS A 161 -0.70 -6.45 23.00
CA LYS A 161 -1.86 -6.79 22.15
C LYS A 161 -1.47 -6.90 20.68
N PHE A 162 -0.69 -5.93 20.20
CA PHE A 162 -0.13 -5.92 18.85
C PHE A 162 0.65 -7.21 18.55
N CYS A 163 1.59 -7.58 19.43
CA CYS A 163 2.37 -8.81 19.27
C CYS A 163 1.49 -10.06 19.28
N MET A 164 0.50 -10.15 20.17
CA MET A 164 -0.41 -11.30 20.23
C MET A 164 -1.21 -11.46 18.94
N LEU A 165 -1.67 -10.36 18.33
CA LEU A 165 -2.41 -10.42 17.06
C LEU A 165 -1.49 -10.74 15.88
N LEU A 166 -0.23 -10.29 15.89
CA LEU A 166 0.76 -10.69 14.89
C LEU A 166 1.11 -12.18 14.91
N GLU A 167 0.73 -12.94 15.94
CA GLU A 167 0.86 -14.41 15.93
C GLU A 167 -0.31 -15.11 15.23
N ARG A 168 -1.39 -14.38 14.92
CA ARG A 168 -2.57 -14.96 14.28
C ARG A 168 -2.29 -15.27 12.80
N PRO A 169 -2.67 -16.46 12.29
CA PRO A 169 -2.53 -16.79 10.87
C PRO A 169 -3.45 -15.93 9.97
N GLU A 170 -4.55 -15.40 10.51
CA GLU A 170 -5.48 -14.53 9.79
C GLU A 170 -4.90 -13.13 9.52
N VAL A 171 -3.88 -12.74 10.27
CA VAL A 171 -3.14 -11.49 10.09
C VAL A 171 -2.04 -11.72 9.07
N VAL A 172 -2.20 -11.12 7.90
CA VAL A 172 -1.31 -11.30 6.74
C VAL A 172 -0.31 -10.15 6.60
N GLY A 173 -0.60 -9.01 7.21
CA GLY A 173 0.21 -7.81 7.08
C GLY A 173 0.67 -7.23 8.41
N PHE A 174 1.84 -6.61 8.36
CA PHE A 174 2.43 -5.82 9.43
C PHE A 174 2.34 -4.37 8.98
N GLY A 175 1.42 -3.59 9.55
CA GLY A 175 1.21 -2.21 9.11
C GLY A 175 -0.23 -1.77 9.19
N GLU A 176 -0.54 -0.50 8.96
CA GLU A 176 0.37 0.57 8.54
C GLU A 176 1.35 1.03 9.64
N VAL A 177 2.65 0.91 9.39
CA VAL A 177 3.72 1.44 10.26
C VAL A 177 4.59 2.41 9.46
N GLY A 178 5.21 3.39 10.12
CA GLY A 178 6.19 4.24 9.45
C GLY A 178 6.28 5.60 10.11
N LEU A 179 6.26 6.65 9.29
CA LEU A 179 6.48 8.03 9.72
C LEU A 179 5.41 8.96 9.13
N ASP A 180 4.84 9.81 9.98
CA ASP A 180 3.87 10.85 9.65
C ASP A 180 4.36 12.19 10.20
N HIS A 181 5.07 12.93 9.36
CA HIS A 181 5.63 14.25 9.68
C HIS A 181 4.62 15.38 9.51
N SER A 182 3.34 15.07 9.26
CA SER A 182 2.25 16.07 9.28
C SER A 182 1.88 16.53 10.70
N VAL A 183 2.51 15.97 11.73
CA VAL A 183 2.34 16.37 13.14
C VAL A 183 3.49 17.27 13.59
N PRO A 184 3.40 17.94 14.76
CA PRO A 184 4.50 18.74 15.29
C PRO A 184 5.83 17.99 15.34
N TYR A 185 6.92 18.69 14.99
CA TYR A 185 8.29 18.15 14.93
C TYR A 185 8.71 17.41 16.21
N ALA A 186 8.25 17.86 17.37
CA ALA A 186 8.55 17.23 18.66
C ALA A 186 8.07 15.77 18.77
N GLU A 187 7.11 15.35 17.95
CA GLU A 187 6.58 13.98 17.95
C GLU A 187 7.38 13.03 17.04
N TRP A 188 8.16 13.53 16.09
CA TRP A 188 8.81 12.72 15.04
C TRP A 188 9.80 11.70 15.62
N LEU A 189 10.57 12.09 16.63
CA LEU A 189 11.51 11.19 17.30
C LEU A 189 10.77 9.99 17.93
N GLY A 190 9.59 10.22 18.52
CA GLY A 190 8.77 9.16 19.09
C GLY A 190 8.32 8.15 18.03
N GLN A 191 7.98 8.61 16.83
CA GLN A 191 7.60 7.75 15.71
C GLN A 191 8.78 6.88 15.26
N ALA A 192 9.97 7.45 15.11
CA ALA A 192 11.17 6.70 14.73
C ALA A 192 11.56 5.64 15.77
N ILE A 193 11.41 5.95 17.07
CA ILE A 193 11.65 5.00 18.17
C ILE A 193 10.61 3.87 18.11
N LEU A 194 9.32 4.20 17.97
CA LEU A 194 8.26 3.22 17.83
C LEU A 194 8.53 2.31 16.63
N LEU A 195 8.85 2.87 15.47
CA LEU A 195 9.08 2.12 14.23
C LEU A 195 10.19 1.08 14.41
N LYS A 196 11.33 1.48 14.97
CA LYS A 196 12.44 0.57 15.29
C LYS A 196 12.02 -0.52 16.27
N ARG A 197 11.23 -0.16 17.30
CA ARG A 197 10.73 -1.10 18.30
C ARG A 197 9.77 -2.12 17.67
N VAL A 198 8.86 -1.70 16.79
CA VAL A 198 7.90 -2.64 16.20
C VAL A 198 8.55 -3.54 15.16
N PHE A 199 9.54 -3.06 14.40
CA PHE A 199 10.25 -3.89 13.41
C PHE A 199 10.93 -5.13 14.01
N SER A 200 11.26 -5.16 15.30
CA SER A 200 11.76 -6.40 15.94
C SER A 200 10.71 -7.53 15.99
N PHE A 201 9.44 -7.23 15.73
CA PHE A 201 8.34 -8.19 15.66
C PHE A 201 7.93 -8.53 14.21
N LEU A 202 8.57 -7.91 13.22
CA LEU A 202 8.32 -8.22 11.81
C LEU A 202 8.76 -9.66 11.51
N LYS A 203 7.95 -10.36 10.72
CA LYS A 203 8.23 -11.74 10.28
C LYS A 203 8.12 -11.80 8.78
N GLU A 204 8.93 -12.64 8.16
CA GLU A 204 8.97 -12.87 6.71
C GLU A 204 7.60 -13.23 6.10
N ARG A 205 6.75 -13.93 6.86
CA ARG A 205 5.39 -14.27 6.44
C ARG A 205 4.48 -13.05 6.22
N HIS A 206 4.75 -11.93 6.89
CA HIS A 206 3.93 -10.74 6.79
C HIS A 206 4.30 -9.92 5.55
N VAL A 207 3.33 -9.23 4.96
CA VAL A 207 3.60 -8.12 4.05
C VAL A 207 3.71 -6.85 4.88
N LEU A 208 4.80 -6.09 4.72
CA LEU A 208 5.03 -4.84 5.43
C LEU A 208 4.23 -3.72 4.74
N VAL A 209 3.25 -3.13 5.40
CA VAL A 209 2.50 -1.97 4.89
C VAL A 209 3.07 -0.69 5.49
N LEU A 210 3.59 0.19 4.63
CA LEU A 210 4.27 1.41 5.07
C LEU A 210 3.37 2.64 5.05
N HIS A 211 3.44 3.42 6.12
CA HIS A 211 2.92 4.78 6.18
C HIS A 211 4.06 5.76 6.01
N CYS A 212 4.01 6.58 4.96
CA CYS A 212 5.01 7.61 4.71
C CYS A 212 4.30 8.92 4.36
N ARG A 213 4.28 9.87 5.30
CA ARG A 213 3.66 11.17 5.10
C ARG A 213 4.61 12.29 5.50
N GLY A 214 4.92 13.16 4.54
CA GLY A 214 5.79 14.32 4.74
C GLY A 214 5.12 15.43 5.55
N ALA A 215 5.91 16.46 5.87
CA ALA A 215 5.39 17.64 6.54
C ALA A 215 4.43 18.43 5.63
N ASP A 216 3.50 19.18 6.23
CA ASP A 216 2.56 20.00 5.46
C ASP A 216 3.31 21.02 4.61
N GLY A 217 2.96 21.09 3.32
CA GLY A 217 3.63 21.97 2.35
C GLY A 217 4.92 21.40 1.74
N GLU A 218 5.39 20.23 2.20
CA GLU A 218 6.54 19.55 1.58
C GLU A 218 6.11 18.85 0.29
N ILE A 219 6.66 19.28 -0.83
CA ILE A 219 6.40 18.65 -2.12
C ILE A 219 7.24 17.36 -2.21
N HIS A 220 6.57 16.21 -2.27
CA HIS A 220 7.11 14.85 -2.39
C HIS A 220 7.63 14.17 -1.11
N GLY A 221 7.58 14.80 0.06
CA GLY A 221 7.92 14.15 1.34
C GLY A 221 9.32 13.51 1.35
N LYS A 222 10.32 14.14 0.73
CA LYS A 222 11.64 13.51 0.52
C LYS A 222 12.33 13.22 1.85
N GLU A 223 12.21 14.11 2.81
CA GLU A 223 12.84 13.95 4.12
C GLU A 223 12.30 12.71 4.83
N VAL A 224 10.97 12.58 4.93
CA VAL A 224 10.34 11.42 5.57
C VAL A 224 10.67 10.11 4.87
N HIS A 225 10.76 10.11 3.53
CA HIS A 225 11.15 8.91 2.76
C HIS A 225 12.59 8.50 3.07
N MET A 226 13.53 9.45 3.10
CA MET A 226 14.93 9.18 3.41
C MET A 226 15.11 8.69 4.85
N CYS A 227 14.38 9.27 5.80
CA CYS A 227 14.37 8.82 7.18
C CYS A 227 13.82 7.39 7.31
N LEU A 228 12.68 7.10 6.65
CA LEU A 228 12.08 5.77 6.65
C LEU A 228 13.04 4.74 6.05
N LEU A 229 13.61 5.02 4.89
CA LEU A 229 14.59 4.15 4.23
C LEU A 229 15.82 3.91 5.11
N SER A 230 16.36 4.96 5.73
CA SER A 230 17.52 4.83 6.63
C SER A 230 17.22 3.95 7.84
N ILE A 231 15.99 3.98 8.37
CA ILE A 231 15.59 3.10 9.47
C ILE A 231 15.44 1.66 8.97
N MET A 232 14.83 1.46 7.80
CA MET A 232 14.59 0.15 7.23
C MET A 232 15.87 -0.59 6.84
N LEU A 233 16.84 0.08 6.22
CA LEU A 233 18.10 -0.54 5.77
C LEU A 233 18.90 -1.23 6.88
N GLY A 234 18.68 -0.86 8.15
CA GLY A 234 19.35 -1.48 9.30
C GLY A 234 18.58 -2.61 9.96
N VAL A 235 17.31 -2.86 9.59
CA VAL A 235 16.41 -3.72 10.38
C VAL A 235 15.56 -4.66 9.52
N VAL A 236 15.16 -4.23 8.32
CA VAL A 236 14.25 -4.96 7.44
C VAL A 236 15.05 -5.78 6.45
N SER A 237 14.67 -7.06 6.28
CA SER A 237 15.28 -7.95 5.29
C SER A 237 15.11 -7.39 3.86
N PRO A 238 16.11 -7.48 2.97
CA PRO A 238 15.94 -7.15 1.56
C PRO A 238 14.83 -7.96 0.86
N GLU A 239 14.53 -9.16 1.37
CA GLU A 239 13.47 -10.05 0.83
C GLU A 239 12.08 -9.76 1.44
N GLN A 240 11.99 -8.80 2.35
CA GLN A 240 10.73 -8.44 2.97
C GLN A 240 9.78 -7.87 1.90
N ARG A 241 8.64 -8.53 1.71
CA ARG A 241 7.54 -8.01 0.87
C ARG A 241 6.98 -6.72 1.48
N ILE A 242 6.85 -5.68 0.67
CA ILE A 242 6.38 -4.35 1.06
C ILE A 242 5.16 -3.97 0.22
N HIS A 243 4.16 -3.34 0.85
CA HIS A 243 3.03 -2.66 0.24
C HIS A 243 3.09 -1.16 0.55
#